data_AF-A0A0D6MPV0-F1
#
_entry.id   AF-A0A0D6MPV0-F1
#
_cell.length_a   1.000
_cell.length_b   1.000
_cell.length_c   1.000
_cell.angle_alpha   90.00
_cell.angle_beta   90.00
_cell.angle_gamma   90.00
#
_symmetry.space_group_name_H-M   'P 1'
#
loop_
_entity.id
_entity.type
_entity.pdbx_description
1 polymer ?
#
loop_
_entity_poly.entity_id
_entity_poly.type
_entity_poly.pdbx_seq_one_letter_code
_entity_poly.pdbx_strand_id
1 'polypeptide(L)'
;MIPLHNPIYTGQVNGRAVRFFRAPNGVVALPWHSVADLVSAAGLPLDAQRVFIDATRSGPFQDAVRTVNTDAGKCLIAPHFVAQGTIGAFKKTGFLPDNDEFDTAFCLAGCEAANVLHEGLSPAERMRAVIQMGRNHLGLEDEE
;
A
#
# COMPACT_ATOMS: atom_id res chain seq x y z
N MET A 1 8.63 17.85 17.20
CA MET A 1 8.89 17.61 15.77
C MET A 1 8.19 16.30 15.42
N ILE A 2 7.34 16.27 14.38
CA ILE A 2 6.69 15.03 13.95
C ILE A 2 7.77 14.19 13.23
N PRO A 3 8.01 12.93 13.62
CA PRO A 3 9.03 12.10 12.97
C PRO A 3 8.69 11.88 11.49
N LEU A 4 9.73 11.83 10.67
CA LEU A 4 9.60 11.52 9.25
C LEU A 4 9.25 10.04 9.07
N HIS A 5 8.36 9.75 8.14
CA HIS A 5 7.90 8.41 7.81
C HIS A 5 8.28 8.08 6.36
N ASN A 6 9.58 7.94 6.13
CA ASN A 6 10.12 7.66 4.80
C ASN A 6 9.73 6.25 4.31
N PRO A 7 9.63 6.06 2.98
CA PRO A 7 9.36 4.73 2.42
C PRO A 7 10.46 3.74 2.81
N ILE A 8 10.07 2.52 3.13
CA ILE A 8 11.00 1.41 3.40
C ILE A 8 11.48 0.76 2.10
N TYR A 9 10.68 0.85 1.04
CA TYR A 9 10.96 0.24 -0.24
C TYR A 9 10.27 1.00 -1.37
N THR A 10 10.84 0.99 -2.56
CA THR A 10 10.22 1.50 -3.78
C THR A 10 10.27 0.42 -4.84
N GLY A 11 9.11 -0.12 -5.22
CA GLY A 11 8.99 -1.17 -6.24
C GLY A 11 8.54 -0.62 -7.59
N GLN A 12 8.66 -1.43 -8.63
CA GLN A 12 8.15 -1.10 -9.96
C GLN A 12 6.80 -1.80 -10.19
N VAL A 13 5.78 -1.03 -10.53
CA VAL A 13 4.44 -1.51 -10.89
C VAL A 13 4.07 -0.88 -12.22
N ASN A 14 3.85 -1.71 -13.24
CA ASN A 14 3.52 -1.26 -14.59
C ASN A 14 4.50 -0.18 -15.14
N GLY A 15 5.80 -0.41 -14.92
CA GLY A 15 6.87 0.50 -15.36
C GLY A 15 7.00 1.81 -14.57
N ARG A 16 6.27 1.95 -13.45
CA ARG A 16 6.30 3.15 -12.61
C ARG A 16 6.65 2.80 -11.17
N ALA A 17 7.38 3.71 -10.52
CA ALA A 17 7.77 3.55 -9.13
C ALA A 17 6.58 3.67 -8.18
N VAL A 18 6.44 2.73 -7.25
CA VAL A 18 5.46 2.75 -6.15
C VAL A 18 6.20 2.63 -4.82
N ARG A 19 6.06 3.66 -3.98
CA ARG A 19 6.63 3.69 -2.63
C ARG A 19 5.79 2.90 -1.64
N PHE A 20 6.47 2.11 -0.82
CA PHE A 20 5.91 1.33 0.27
C PHE A 20 6.46 1.79 1.62
N PHE A 21 5.63 1.72 2.65
CA PHE A 21 5.85 2.31 3.97
C PHE A 21 5.53 1.28 5.05
N ARG A 22 6.14 1.44 6.23
CA ARG A 22 5.61 0.78 7.44
C ARG A 22 4.20 1.28 7.70
N ALA A 23 3.37 0.43 8.29
CA ALA A 23 2.09 0.89 8.82
C ALA A 23 2.34 1.97 9.89
N PRO A 24 1.54 3.05 9.91
CA PRO A 24 1.67 4.09 10.92
C PRO A 24 1.28 3.55 12.31
N ASN A 25 1.72 4.23 13.36
CA ASN A 25 1.38 3.95 14.77
C ASN A 25 1.80 2.56 15.30
N GLY A 26 2.79 1.91 14.68
CA GLY A 26 3.36 0.66 15.19
C GLY A 26 2.51 -0.59 14.98
N VAL A 27 1.46 -0.50 14.16
CA VAL A 27 0.61 -1.66 13.82
C VAL A 27 1.42 -2.69 13.02
N VAL A 28 1.33 -3.97 13.39
CA VAL A 28 1.84 -5.08 12.57
C VAL A 28 0.90 -5.27 11.39
N ALA A 29 1.22 -4.69 10.23
CA ALA A 29 0.38 -4.81 9.04
C ALA A 29 1.24 -5.03 7.79
N LEU A 30 0.60 -5.51 6.73
CA LEU A 30 1.19 -5.50 5.39
C LEU A 30 1.68 -4.07 5.04
N PRO A 31 2.77 -3.93 4.26
CA PRO A 31 3.28 -2.62 3.87
C PRO A 31 2.19 -1.73 3.27
N TRP A 32 2.13 -0.49 3.74
CA TRP A 32 1.25 0.53 3.18
C TRP A 32 1.88 1.10 1.92
N HIS A 33 1.10 1.70 1.03
CA HIS A 33 1.58 2.23 -0.25
C HIS A 33 1.21 3.71 -0.43
N SER A 34 1.98 4.43 -1.25
CA SER A 34 1.59 5.77 -1.72
C SER A 34 0.39 5.67 -2.66
N VAL A 35 -0.72 6.32 -2.29
CA VAL A 35 -1.94 6.35 -3.11
C VAL A 35 -1.67 7.02 -4.46
N ALA A 36 -0.91 8.12 -4.45
CA ALA A 36 -0.55 8.87 -5.65
C ALA A 36 0.30 8.03 -6.62
N ASP A 37 1.21 7.22 -6.07
CA ASP A 37 2.08 6.38 -6.90
C ASP A 37 1.27 5.24 -7.54
N LEU A 38 0.33 4.63 -6.81
CA LEU A 38 -0.55 3.58 -7.33
C LEU A 38 -1.41 4.07 -8.50
N VAL A 39 -2.08 5.22 -8.36
CA VAL A 39 -2.92 5.76 -9.45
C VAL A 39 -2.10 6.23 -10.64
N SER A 40 -0.88 6.72 -10.40
CA SER A 40 0.08 7.01 -11.45
C SER A 40 0.52 5.74 -12.17
N ALA A 41 0.81 4.66 -11.43
CA ALA A 41 1.16 3.33 -11.97
C ALA A 41 0.04 2.76 -12.84
N ALA A 42 -1.22 2.96 -12.43
CA ALA A 42 -2.39 2.56 -13.21
C ALA A 42 -2.64 3.43 -14.46
N GLY A 43 -1.82 4.45 -14.72
CA GLY A 43 -1.91 5.26 -15.93
C GLY A 43 -3.07 6.23 -15.96
N LEU A 44 -3.67 6.56 -14.81
CA LEU A 44 -4.77 7.52 -14.76
C LEU A 44 -4.33 8.90 -15.27
N PRO A 45 -5.18 9.62 -16.02
CA PRO A 45 -5.00 11.04 -16.30
C PRO A 45 -4.85 11.89 -15.03
N LEU A 46 -4.10 12.98 -15.08
CA LEU A 46 -3.73 13.78 -13.89
C LEU A 46 -4.94 14.33 -13.12
N ASP A 47 -5.99 14.72 -13.84
CA ASP A 47 -7.28 15.15 -13.28
C ASP A 47 -7.98 14.00 -12.54
N ALA A 48 -8.06 12.81 -13.16
CA ALA A 48 -8.61 11.61 -12.53
C ALA A 48 -7.82 11.19 -11.28
N GLN A 49 -6.48 11.30 -11.31
CA GLN A 49 -5.64 11.04 -10.15
C GLN A 49 -5.98 11.98 -8.98
N ARG A 50 -6.15 13.29 -9.25
CA ARG A 50 -6.51 14.28 -8.22
C ARG A 50 -7.86 13.96 -7.59
N VAL A 51 -8.88 13.71 -8.42
CA VAL A 51 -10.23 13.33 -7.95
C VAL A 51 -10.16 12.08 -7.07
N PHE A 52 -9.42 11.06 -7.50
CA PHE A 52 -9.27 9.82 -6.75
C PHE A 52 -8.57 10.03 -5.40
N ILE A 53 -7.46 10.78 -5.38
CA ILE A 53 -6.69 11.05 -4.16
C ILE A 53 -7.54 11.84 -3.15
N ASP A 54 -8.29 12.85 -3.62
CA ASP A 54 -9.16 13.65 -2.77
C ASP A 54 -10.32 12.80 -2.22
N ALA A 55 -10.98 12.00 -3.07
CA ALA A 55 -12.03 11.09 -2.64
C ALA A 55 -11.53 10.01 -1.67
N THR A 56 -10.31 9.51 -1.84
CA THR A 56 -9.70 8.56 -0.91
C THR A 56 -9.42 9.22 0.44
N ARG A 57 -9.02 10.50 0.44
CA ARG A 57 -8.71 11.26 1.66
C ARG A 57 -9.95 11.63 2.48
N SER A 58 -11.03 12.05 1.82
CA SER A 58 -12.22 12.60 2.49
C SER A 58 -13.49 11.74 2.34
N GLY A 59 -13.36 10.56 1.73
CA GLY A 59 -14.48 9.67 1.45
C GLY A 59 -14.48 8.42 2.34
N PRO A 60 -15.03 7.29 1.84
CA PRO A 60 -15.21 6.08 2.63
C PRO A 60 -13.92 5.48 3.23
N PHE A 61 -12.75 5.82 2.68
CA PHE A 61 -11.46 5.36 3.17
C PHE A 61 -10.76 6.32 4.14
N GLN A 62 -11.38 7.45 4.50
CA GLN A 62 -10.75 8.49 5.34
C GLN A 62 -10.17 7.92 6.64
N ASP A 63 -10.86 6.98 7.27
CA ASP A 63 -10.47 6.40 8.55
C ASP A 63 -9.35 5.36 8.40
N ALA A 64 -9.16 4.83 7.19
CA ALA A 64 -8.16 3.84 6.86
C ALA A 64 -6.84 4.46 6.36
N VAL A 65 -6.85 5.66 5.77
CA VAL A 65 -5.66 6.27 5.16
C VAL A 65 -4.97 7.25 6.09
N ARG A 66 -3.68 7.51 5.88
CA ARG A 66 -2.92 8.49 6.68
C ARG A 66 -2.10 9.39 5.77
N THR A 67 -2.03 10.67 6.11
CA THR A 67 -1.05 11.58 5.51
C THR A 67 0.19 11.60 6.40
N VAL A 68 1.34 11.25 5.84
CA VAL A 68 2.62 11.23 6.54
C VAL A 68 3.58 12.27 5.98
N ASN A 69 4.51 12.76 6.80
CA ASN A 69 5.59 13.63 6.34
C ASN A 69 6.80 12.77 5.93
N THR A 70 7.32 13.02 4.74
CA THR A 70 8.55 12.40 4.21
C THR A 70 9.56 13.49 3.88
N ASP A 71 10.82 13.12 3.61
CA ASP A 71 11.82 14.06 3.09
C ASP A 71 11.39 14.75 1.79
N ALA A 72 10.55 14.08 0.99
CA ALA A 72 10.00 14.59 -0.27
C ALA A 72 8.68 15.38 -0.07
N GLY A 73 8.26 15.62 1.16
CA GLY A 73 7.01 16.30 1.50
C GLY A 73 5.90 15.36 1.97
N LYS A 74 4.66 15.86 2.00
CA LYS A 74 3.49 15.11 2.50
C LYS A 74 3.07 14.02 1.50
N CYS A 75 2.80 12.81 2.01
CA CYS A 75 2.37 11.67 1.22
C CYS A 75 1.10 11.06 1.84
N LEU A 76 0.06 10.84 1.02
CA LEU A 76 -1.10 10.05 1.41
C LEU A 76 -0.77 8.57 1.22
N ILE A 77 -0.78 7.81 2.31
CA ILE A 77 -0.54 6.37 2.32
C ILE A 77 -1.80 5.60 2.70
N ALA A 78 -1.94 4.40 2.16
CA ALA A 78 -3.09 3.54 2.40
C ALA A 78 -2.68 2.08 2.66
N PRO A 79 -3.49 1.32 3.42
CA PRO A 79 -3.26 -0.11 3.66
C PRO A 79 -3.50 -0.94 2.39
N HIS A 80 -3.02 -2.18 2.41
CA HIS A 80 -3.07 -3.09 1.26
C HIS A 80 -4.48 -3.32 0.68
N PHE A 81 -5.52 -3.44 1.53
CA PHE A 81 -6.89 -3.66 1.05
C PHE A 81 -7.42 -2.51 0.20
N VAL A 82 -6.97 -1.27 0.45
CA VAL A 82 -7.35 -0.11 -0.36
C VAL A 82 -6.77 -0.24 -1.77
N ALA A 83 -5.52 -0.75 -1.91
CA ALA A 83 -4.96 -1.05 -3.23
C ALA A 83 -5.76 -2.13 -3.94
N GLN A 84 -6.06 -3.25 -3.28
CA GLN A 84 -6.83 -4.35 -3.88
C GLN A 84 -8.21 -3.89 -4.39
N GLY A 85 -8.94 -3.13 -3.56
CA GLY A 85 -10.23 -2.57 -3.97
C GLY A 85 -10.11 -1.59 -5.14
N THR A 86 -9.07 -0.75 -5.12
CA THR A 86 -8.79 0.23 -6.19
C THR A 86 -8.44 -0.46 -7.51
N ILE A 87 -7.54 -1.44 -7.49
CA ILE A 87 -7.12 -2.19 -8.67
C ILE A 87 -8.31 -2.93 -9.28
N GLY A 88 -9.10 -3.62 -8.44
CA GLY A 88 -10.33 -4.29 -8.89
C GLY A 88 -11.35 -3.33 -9.49
N ALA A 89 -11.51 -2.12 -8.94
CA ALA A 89 -12.37 -1.09 -9.52
C ALA A 89 -11.83 -0.60 -10.87
N PHE A 90 -10.53 -0.33 -10.97
CA PHE A 90 -9.90 0.15 -12.20
C PHE A 90 -10.02 -0.86 -13.34
N LYS A 91 -9.87 -2.16 -13.06
CA LYS A 91 -10.17 -3.23 -14.04
C LYS A 91 -11.60 -3.16 -14.54
N LYS A 92 -12.58 -3.12 -13.63
CA LYS A 92 -14.01 -3.06 -13.98
C LYS A 92 -14.41 -1.81 -14.77
N THR A 93 -13.72 -0.70 -14.56
CA THR A 93 -13.98 0.58 -15.25
C THR A 93 -13.15 0.77 -16.53
N GLY A 94 -12.25 -0.17 -16.86
CA GLY A 94 -11.39 -0.10 -18.04
C GLY A 94 -10.17 0.82 -17.91
N PHE A 95 -9.84 1.31 -16.71
CA PHE A 95 -8.57 2.01 -16.46
C PHE A 95 -7.38 1.06 -16.42
N LEU A 96 -7.61 -0.20 -16.08
CA LEU A 96 -6.62 -1.27 -16.17
C LEU A 96 -7.15 -2.39 -17.08
N PRO A 97 -6.25 -3.11 -17.79
CA PRO A 97 -6.63 -4.35 -18.48
C PRO A 97 -7.23 -5.36 -17.49
N ASP A 98 -8.21 -6.13 -17.94
CA ASP A 98 -8.79 -7.23 -17.16
C ASP A 98 -7.90 -8.48 -17.22
N ASN A 99 -6.71 -8.35 -16.64
CA ASN A 99 -5.71 -9.40 -16.49
C ASN A 99 -4.97 -9.25 -15.15
N ASP A 100 -4.16 -10.23 -14.77
CA ASP A 100 -3.51 -10.23 -13.44
C ASP A 100 -2.14 -9.55 -13.42
N GLU A 101 -1.69 -8.93 -14.51
CA GLU A 101 -0.33 -8.39 -14.61
C GLU A 101 -0.10 -7.26 -13.60
N PHE A 102 -1.08 -6.35 -13.46
CA PHE A 102 -0.98 -5.23 -12.53
C PHE A 102 -1.00 -5.70 -11.06
N ASP A 103 -1.95 -6.56 -10.70
CA ASP A 103 -2.06 -7.15 -9.36
C ASP A 103 -0.79 -7.91 -9.00
N THR A 104 -0.30 -8.74 -9.92
CA THR A 104 0.92 -9.52 -9.72
C THR A 104 2.12 -8.59 -9.48
N ALA A 105 2.30 -7.55 -10.31
CA ALA A 105 3.39 -6.60 -10.13
C ALA A 105 3.28 -5.85 -8.79
N PHE A 106 2.08 -5.40 -8.40
CA PHE A 106 1.86 -4.74 -7.12
C PHE A 106 2.13 -5.66 -5.93
N CYS A 107 1.64 -6.91 -5.99
CA CYS A 107 1.85 -7.92 -4.96
C CYS A 107 3.33 -8.29 -4.81
N LEU A 108 4.06 -8.49 -5.92
CA LEU A 108 5.50 -8.75 -5.88
C LEU A 108 6.26 -7.59 -5.24
N ALA A 109 5.96 -6.35 -5.62
CA ALA A 109 6.56 -5.17 -5.01
C ALA A 109 6.24 -5.05 -3.50
N GLY A 110 5.01 -5.39 -3.10
CA GLY A 110 4.60 -5.46 -1.70
C GLY A 110 5.31 -6.55 -0.90
N CYS A 111 5.54 -7.72 -1.50
CA CYS A 111 6.32 -8.81 -0.92
C CYS A 111 7.77 -8.38 -0.66
N GLU A 112 8.40 -7.66 -1.61
CA GLU A 112 9.74 -7.13 -1.40
C GLU A 112 9.77 -6.08 -0.28
N ALA A 113 8.77 -5.20 -0.21
CA ALA A 113 8.63 -4.29 0.92
C ALA A 113 8.47 -5.04 2.26
N ALA A 114 7.75 -6.16 2.28
CA ALA A 114 7.60 -7.01 3.46
C ALA A 114 8.92 -7.74 3.81
N ASN A 115 9.73 -8.11 2.83
CA ASN A 115 11.08 -8.66 3.06
C ASN A 115 11.97 -7.64 3.75
N VAL A 116 11.97 -6.38 3.30
CA VAL A 116 12.71 -5.29 3.95
C VAL A 116 12.19 -5.04 5.38
N LEU A 117 10.87 -5.11 5.57
CA LEU A 117 10.26 -4.95 6.89
C LEU A 117 10.72 -6.01 7.90
N HIS A 118 11.00 -7.22 7.42
CA HIS A 118 11.40 -8.40 8.18
C HIS A 118 12.89 -8.74 8.07
N GLU A 119 13.72 -7.78 7.67
CA GLU A 119 15.16 -7.96 7.63
C GLU A 119 15.68 -8.35 9.02
N GLY A 120 16.58 -9.34 9.08
CA GLY A 120 17.13 -9.88 10.32
C GLY A 120 16.27 -10.93 11.04
N LEU A 121 15.00 -11.13 10.66
CA LEU A 121 14.18 -12.21 11.20
C LEU A 121 14.59 -13.58 10.62
N SER A 122 14.56 -14.61 11.45
CA SER A 122 14.66 -16.01 10.99
C SER A 122 13.48 -16.38 10.09
N PRO A 123 13.58 -17.46 9.27
CA PRO A 123 12.47 -17.90 8.44
C PRO A 123 11.17 -18.17 9.21
N ALA A 124 11.26 -18.75 10.41
CA ALA A 124 10.10 -19.03 11.25
C ALA A 124 9.45 -17.74 11.79
N GLU A 125 10.25 -16.77 12.24
CA GLU A 125 9.76 -15.47 12.70
C GLU A 125 9.11 -14.68 11.56
N ARG A 126 9.71 -14.72 10.36
CA ARG A 126 9.14 -14.09 9.16
C ARG A 126 7.78 -14.69 8.82
N MET A 127 7.64 -16.02 8.86
CA MET A 127 6.36 -16.67 8.58
C MET A 127 5.30 -16.29 9.61
N ARG A 128 5.64 -16.27 10.91
CA ARG A 128 4.72 -15.81 11.97
C ARG A 128 4.29 -14.36 11.76
N ALA A 129 5.22 -13.48 11.40
CA ALA A 129 4.93 -12.07 11.12
C ALA A 129 3.98 -11.90 9.92
N VAL A 130 4.20 -12.65 8.83
CA VAL A 130 3.30 -12.64 7.66
C VAL A 130 1.90 -13.13 8.03
N ILE A 131 1.79 -14.22 8.80
CA ILE A 131 0.50 -14.73 9.29
C ILE A 131 -0.20 -13.67 10.14
N GLN A 132 0.53 -13.03 11.07
CA GLN A 132 -0.02 -11.97 11.92
C GLN A 132 -0.54 -10.78 11.10
N MET A 133 0.22 -10.34 10.10
CA MET A 133 -0.21 -9.28 9.19
C MET A 133 -1.48 -9.67 8.42
N GLY A 134 -1.57 -10.94 7.99
CA GLY A 134 -2.77 -11.48 7.35
C GLY A 134 -3.99 -11.50 8.28
N ARG A 135 -3.81 -11.93 9.55
CA ARG A 135 -4.87 -11.89 10.57
C ARG A 135 -5.38 -10.47 10.79
N ASN A 136 -4.46 -9.53 10.99
CA ASN A 136 -4.80 -8.12 11.19
C ASN A 136 -5.49 -7.51 9.96
N HIS A 137 -5.08 -7.90 8.75
CA HIS A 137 -5.74 -7.49 7.51
C HIS A 137 -7.19 -8.01 7.41
N LEU A 138 -7.45 -9.21 7.92
CA LEU A 138 -8.77 -9.83 7.95
C LEU A 138 -9.62 -9.41 9.17
N GLY A 139 -9.09 -8.57 10.05
CA GLY A 139 -9.76 -8.16 11.30
C GLY A 139 -9.90 -9.30 12.32
N LEU A 140 -9.03 -10.29 12.27
CA LEU A 140 -9.00 -11.40 13.22
C LEU A 140 -8.13 -11.01 14.43
N GLU A 141 -8.69 -11.05 15.62
CA GLU A 141 -7.96 -10.86 16.88
C GLU A 141 -7.08 -12.07 17.19
N ASP A 142 -6.01 -11.89 17.96
CA ASP A 142 -5.17 -13.00 18.41
C ASP A 142 -5.95 -13.91 19.37
N GLU A 143 -5.85 -15.22 19.18
CA GLU A 143 -6.35 -16.17 20.17
C GLU A 143 -5.39 -16.11 21.37
N GLU A 144 -5.89 -15.69 22.54
CA GLU A 144 -5.15 -15.67 23.82
C GLU A 144 -4.62 -17.05 24.23
#